data_AF-A0A0T6AMH4-F1
#
_entry.id   AF-A0A0T6AMH4-F1
#
_cell.length_a   1.000
_cell.length_b   1.000
_cell.length_c   1.000
_cell.angle_alpha   90.00
_cell.angle_beta   90.00
_cell.angle_gamma   90.00
#
_symmetry.space_group_name_H-M   'P 1'
#
loop_
_entity.id
_entity.type
_entity.pdbx_description
1 polymer ?
#
loop_
_entity_poly.entity_id
_entity_poly.type
_entity_poly.pdbx_seq_one_letter_code
_entity_poly.pdbx_strand_id
1 'polypeptide(L)'
;MTYGQLAILAGRPRAARLVGWLAHGGPSDLPWQRVVNRFGGLARGYTGGRYGQRIELERDGVVVRDDGTVDLARYQWWPPEATLRRVRRSAGLQASRKMQRGR
;
A
#
# COMPACT_ATOMS: atom_id res chain seq x y z
N MET A 1 -2.00 -2.44 -2.80
CA MET A 1 -0.72 -2.18 -2.09
C MET A 1 -0.93 -2.24 -0.59
N THR A 2 0.13 -2.32 0.22
CA THR A 2 0.04 -2.21 1.68
C THR A 2 0.64 -0.92 2.22
N TYR A 3 0.20 -0.49 3.40
CA TYR A 3 0.80 0.67 4.11
C TYR A 3 2.31 0.52 4.32
N GLY A 4 2.78 -0.71 4.54
CA GLY A 4 4.21 -1.00 4.67
C GLY A 4 4.97 -0.79 3.36
N GLN A 5 4.39 -1.17 2.22
CA GLN A 5 5.00 -0.94 0.91
C GLN A 5 5.17 0.56 0.65
N LEU A 6 4.13 1.36 0.91
CA LEU A 6 4.20 2.82 0.74
C LEU A 6 5.28 3.43 1.63
N ALA A 7 5.38 2.99 2.89
CA ALA A 7 6.43 3.45 3.80
C ALA A 7 7.85 3.13 3.28
N ILE A 8 8.05 1.92 2.74
CA ILE A 8 9.33 1.52 2.12
C ILE A 8 9.64 2.38 0.89
N LEU A 9 8.66 2.58 0.01
CA LEU A 9 8.82 3.37 -1.21
C LEU A 9 9.09 4.85 -0.92
N ALA A 10 8.54 5.36 0.18
CA ALA A 10 8.79 6.71 0.68
C ALA A 10 10.14 6.85 1.43
N GLY A 11 10.97 5.80 1.49
CA GLY A 11 12.26 5.84 2.18
C GLY A 11 12.19 5.80 3.70
N ARG A 12 11.03 5.48 4.28
CA ARG A 12 10.83 5.38 5.72
C ARG A 12 10.32 3.99 6.11
N PRO A 13 11.16 2.94 6.05
CA PRO A 13 10.78 1.63 6.55
C PRO A 13 10.24 1.73 7.99
N ARG A 14 9.26 0.89 8.32
CA ARG A 14 8.55 0.88 9.63
C ARG A 14 7.59 2.05 9.88
N ALA A 15 7.45 3.02 8.96
CA ALA A 15 6.48 4.11 9.07
C ALA A 15 5.06 3.76 8.56
N ALA A 16 4.68 2.48 8.51
CA ALA A 16 3.37 2.05 7.99
C ALA A 16 2.19 2.72 8.70
N ARG A 17 2.30 2.93 10.02
CA ARG A 17 1.26 3.61 10.80
C ARG A 17 1.09 5.06 10.37
N LEU A 18 2.18 5.77 10.06
CA LEU A 18 2.14 7.13 9.53
C LEU A 18 1.41 7.20 8.19
N VAL A 19 1.65 6.24 7.29
CA VAL A 19 0.89 6.14 6.03
C VAL A 19 -0.60 5.94 6.31
N GLY A 20 -0.96 5.13 7.31
CA GLY A 20 -2.36 4.97 7.73
C GLY A 20 -2.99 6.28 8.21
N TRP A 21 -2.27 7.10 8.97
CA TRP A 21 -2.73 8.43 9.38
C TRP A 21 -2.92 9.36 8.18
N LEU A 22 -1.97 9.37 7.24
CA LEU A 22 -2.09 10.14 6.00
C LEU A 22 -3.27 9.67 5.13
N ALA A 23 -3.54 8.37 5.08
CA ALA A 23 -4.70 7.85 4.36
C ALA A 23 -6.03 8.22 5.02
N HIS A 24 -6.03 8.45 6.34
CA HIS A 24 -7.24 8.81 7.08
C HIS A 24 -7.57 10.30 6.99
N GLY A 25 -6.57 11.17 7.03
CA GLY A 25 -6.75 12.64 7.03
C GLY A 25 -6.21 13.37 5.81
N GLY A 26 -5.69 12.64 4.82
CA GLY A 26 -5.10 13.21 3.61
C GLY A 26 -6.13 13.58 2.55
N PRO A 27 -5.66 13.99 1.36
CA PRO A 27 -6.54 14.34 0.24
C PRO A 27 -7.47 13.17 -0.11
N SER A 28 -8.77 13.48 -0.27
CA SER A 28 -9.83 12.51 -0.53
C SER A 28 -9.91 12.04 -1.99
N ASP A 29 -9.22 12.74 -2.90
CA ASP A 29 -9.11 12.42 -4.32
C ASP A 29 -8.05 11.33 -4.60
N LEU A 30 -7.21 11.00 -3.62
CA LEU A 30 -6.25 9.90 -3.72
C LEU A 30 -6.94 8.55 -3.52
N PRO A 31 -6.52 7.49 -4.24
CA PRO A 31 -7.17 6.18 -4.21
C PRO A 31 -6.76 5.35 -2.97
N TRP A 32 -7.06 5.86 -1.78
CA TRP A 32 -6.71 5.22 -0.51
C TRP A 32 -7.36 3.85 -0.31
N GLN A 33 -8.49 3.57 -0.97
CA GLN A 33 -9.13 2.26 -0.97
C GLN A 33 -8.19 1.12 -1.39
N ARG A 34 -7.21 1.42 -2.26
CA ARG A 34 -6.24 0.43 -2.79
C ARG A 34 -5.14 0.07 -1.80
N VAL A 35 -5.13 0.70 -0.62
CA VAL A 35 -4.14 0.49 0.42
C VAL A 35 -4.74 -0.32 1.57
N VAL A 36 -4.17 -1.49 1.81
CA VAL A 36 -4.60 -2.43 2.85
C VAL A 36 -3.49 -2.68 3.88
N ASN A 37 -3.81 -3.37 4.97
CA ASN A 37 -2.79 -3.75 5.95
C ASN A 37 -1.85 -4.86 5.41
N ARG A 38 -0.83 -5.23 6.21
CA ARG A 38 0.16 -6.26 5.84
C ARG A 38 -0.40 -7.67 5.61
N PHE A 39 -1.64 -7.93 6.01
CA PHE A 39 -2.35 -9.19 5.84
C PHE A 39 -3.42 -9.12 4.75
N GLY A 40 -3.49 -8.01 4.00
CA GLY A 40 -4.57 -7.79 3.02
C GLY A 40 -5.87 -7.33 3.65
N GLY A 41 -5.92 -7.09 4.96
CA GLY A 41 -7.13 -6.68 5.66
C GLY A 41 -7.52 -5.24 5.40
N LEU A 42 -8.82 -5.03 5.24
CA LEU A 42 -9.46 -3.71 5.07
C LEU A 42 -9.30 -2.83 6.33
N ALA A 43 -9.22 -1.53 6.10
CA ALA A 43 -9.08 -0.50 7.11
C ALA A 43 -10.42 -0.20 7.79
N ARG A 44 -10.46 -0.33 9.12
CA ARG A 44 -11.64 0.04 9.93
C ARG A 44 -11.94 1.54 9.87
N GLY A 45 -10.90 2.37 9.76
CA GLY A 45 -11.01 3.83 9.71
C GLY A 45 -11.14 4.41 8.29
N TYR A 46 -11.42 3.57 7.28
CA TYR A 46 -11.73 4.05 5.94
C TYR A 46 -13.07 4.81 5.93
N THR A 47 -13.27 5.71 4.97
CA THR A 47 -14.57 6.38 4.77
C THR A 47 -15.65 5.33 4.45
N GLY A 48 -16.73 5.28 5.24
CA GLY A 48 -17.71 4.18 5.14
C GLY A 48 -17.24 2.85 5.76
N GLY A 49 -16.13 2.86 6.50
CA GLY A 49 -15.55 1.71 7.18
C GLY A 49 -15.09 0.59 6.24
N ARG A 50 -14.97 -0.62 6.78
CA ARG A 50 -14.57 -1.80 5.98
C ARG A 50 -15.55 -2.09 4.84
N TYR A 51 -16.84 -1.82 5.05
CA TYR A 51 -17.86 -2.05 4.03
C TYR A 51 -17.71 -1.07 2.85
N GLY A 52 -17.51 0.22 3.12
CA GLY A 52 -17.22 1.21 2.08
C GLY A 52 -15.95 0.86 1.30
N GLN A 53 -14.89 0.47 1.99
CA GLN A 53 -13.65 0.05 1.32
C GLN A 53 -13.84 -1.21 0.46
N ARG A 54 -14.63 -2.19 0.92
CA ARG A 54 -14.97 -3.39 0.14
C ARG A 54 -15.64 -2.98 -1.18
N ILE A 55 -16.67 -2.15 -1.13
CA ILE A 55 -17.41 -1.70 -2.32
C ILE A 55 -16.47 -1.06 -3.34
N GLU A 56 -15.59 -0.17 -2.88
CA GLU A 56 -14.69 0.54 -3.80
C GLU A 56 -13.61 -0.36 -4.40
N LEU A 57 -13.12 -1.34 -3.64
CA LEU A 57 -12.21 -2.36 -4.16
C LEU A 57 -12.89 -3.28 -5.18
N GLU A 58 -14.13 -3.70 -4.90
CA GLU A 58 -14.91 -4.53 -5.82
C GLU A 58 -15.24 -3.78 -7.12
N ARG A 59 -15.49 -2.46 -7.05
CA ARG A 59 -15.61 -1.58 -8.23
C ARG A 59 -14.34 -1.52 -9.06
N ASP A 60 -13.18 -1.59 -8.41
CA ASP A 60 -11.86 -1.72 -9.07
C ASP A 60 -11.59 -3.16 -9.57
N GLY A 61 -12.53 -4.10 -9.43
CA GLY A 61 -12.39 -5.49 -9.84
C GLY A 61 -11.57 -6.35 -8.87
N VAL A 62 -11.33 -5.88 -7.65
CA VAL A 62 -10.61 -6.62 -6.61
C VAL A 62 -11.59 -7.44 -5.79
N VAL A 63 -11.43 -8.76 -5.82
CA VAL A 63 -12.20 -9.68 -4.97
C VAL A 63 -11.76 -9.54 -3.51
N VAL A 64 -12.71 -9.23 -2.63
CA VAL A 64 -12.54 -9.21 -1.18
C VAL A 64 -13.19 -10.47 -0.60
N ARG A 65 -12.44 -11.23 0.20
CA ARG A 65 -12.94 -12.42 0.90
C ARG A 65 -13.94 -12.05 1.99
N ASP A 66 -14.70 -13.03 2.44
CA ASP A 66 -15.72 -12.85 3.49
C ASP A 66 -15.13 -12.32 4.81
N ASP A 67 -13.90 -12.75 5.13
CA ASP A 67 -13.14 -12.30 6.30
C ASP A 67 -12.63 -10.84 6.22
N GLY A 68 -12.91 -10.14 5.11
CA GLY A 68 -12.49 -8.76 4.89
C GLY A 68 -11.02 -8.62 4.52
N THR A 69 -10.44 -9.64 3.87
CA THR A 69 -9.09 -9.60 3.32
C THR A 69 -9.07 -9.69 1.80
N VAL A 70 -8.03 -9.12 1.18
CA VAL A 70 -7.71 -9.33 -0.23
C VAL A 70 -6.56 -10.31 -0.39
N ASP A 71 -6.51 -11.01 -1.51
CA ASP A 71 -5.36 -11.84 -1.86
C ASP A 71 -4.15 -10.99 -2.27
N LEU A 72 -3.18 -10.86 -1.36
CA LEU A 72 -1.96 -10.13 -1.68
C LEU A 72 -1.11 -10.81 -2.74
N ALA A 73 -1.10 -12.14 -2.87
CA ALA A 73 -0.34 -12.82 -3.91
C ALA A 73 -0.87 -12.45 -5.31
N ARG A 74 -2.18 -12.19 -5.42
CA ARG A 74 -2.84 -11.80 -6.68
C ARG A 74 -2.81 -10.30 -6.95
N TYR A 75 -3.09 -9.48 -5.94
CA TYR A 75 -3.36 -8.05 -6.13
C TYR A 75 -2.25 -7.11 -5.63
N GLN A 76 -1.21 -7.64 -4.96
CA GLN A 76 -0.15 -6.79 -4.45
C GLN A 76 0.70 -6.24 -5.59
N TRP A 77 0.52 -4.96 -5.85
CA TRP A 77 1.32 -4.23 -6.82
C TRP A 77 2.64 -3.73 -6.21
N TRP A 78 3.72 -3.81 -7.00
CA TRP A 78 4.99 -3.12 -6.79
C TRP A 78 5.31 -2.29 -8.03
N PRO A 79 5.85 -1.08 -7.89
CA PRO A 79 6.29 -0.30 -9.04
C PRO A 79 7.39 -1.03 -9.82
N PRO A 80 7.42 -0.92 -11.17
CA PRO A 80 8.54 -1.39 -11.97
C PRO A 80 9.86 -0.74 -11.53
N GLU A 81 10.98 -1.41 -11.78
CA GLU A 81 12.33 -0.94 -11.39
C GLU A 81 12.65 0.47 -11.94
N ALA A 82 12.19 0.79 -13.15
CA ALA A 82 12.33 2.13 -13.73
C ALA A 82 11.67 3.21 -12.86
N THR A 83 10.47 2.93 -12.34
CA THR A 83 9.74 3.82 -11.43
C THR A 83 10.46 3.93 -10.09
N LEU A 84 10.92 2.80 -9.54
CA LEU A 84 11.69 2.76 -8.29
C LEU A 84 12.95 3.63 -8.36
N ARG A 85 13.69 3.57 -9.47
CA ARG A 85 14.88 4.41 -9.70
C ARG A 85 14.56 5.89 -9.66
N ARG A 86 13.44 6.30 -10.27
CA ARG A 86 12.99 7.70 -10.23
C ARG A 86 12.66 8.14 -8.81
N VAL A 87 11.89 7.33 -8.08
CA VAL A 87 11.49 7.61 -6.69
C VAL A 87 12.72 7.72 -5.78
N ARG A 88 13.69 6.80 -5.92
CA ARG A 88 14.94 6.81 -5.15
C ARG A 88 15.79 8.06 -5.40
N ARG A 89 15.92 8.49 -6.67
CA ARG A 89 16.64 9.73 -7.01
C ARG A 89 15.98 10.96 -6.40
N SER A 90 14.66 11.09 -6.49
CA SER A 90 13.93 12.23 -5.91
C SER A 90 13.99 12.26 -4.39
N ALA A 91 14.09 11.09 -3.73
CA ALA A 91 14.17 10.99 -2.28
C ALA A 91 15.60 11.09 -1.71
N GLY A 92 16.63 11.30 -2.55
CA GLY A 92 18.03 11.28 -2.10
C GLY A 92 18.52 9.91 -1.60
N LEU A 93 17.76 8.84 -1.84
CA LEU A 93 18.06 7.47 -1.42
C LEU A 93 18.97 6.82 -2.46
N GLN A 94 20.29 6.99 -2.34
CA GLN A 94 21.26 6.23 -3.12
C GLN A 94 21.09 4.73 -2.85
N ALA A 95 21.13 3.91 -3.91
CA ALA A 95 20.96 2.46 -3.80
C ALA A 95 22.17 1.83 -3.10
N SER A 96 22.06 1.54 -1.80
CA SER A 96 23.03 0.69 -1.11
C SER A 96 22.85 -0.75 -1.61
N ARG A 97 23.90 -1.29 -2.21
CA ARG A 97 23.99 -2.53 -3.00
C ARG A 97 23.74 -3.84 -2.21
N LYS A 98 23.11 -3.81 -1.04
CA LYS A 98 22.96 -4.99 -0.14
C LYS A 98 21.51 -5.41 0.04
N MET A 99 20.87 -5.95 -0.99
CA MET A 99 19.80 -6.95 -0.81
C MET A 99 19.47 -7.65 -2.13
N GLN A 100 20.44 -8.37 -2.68
CA GLN A 100 20.15 -9.52 -3.53
C GLN A 100 20.95 -10.70 -2.98
N ARG A 101 20.25 -11.82 -2.79
CA ARG A 101 20.67 -13.13 -2.24
C ARG A 101 20.51 -13.28 -0.72
N GLY A 102 19.31 -13.70 -0.34
CA GLY A 102 19.07 -14.63 0.76
C GLY A 102 18.20 -15.75 0.19
N ARG A 103 18.67 -16.99 0.33
CA ARG A 103 18.18 -18.23 -0.29
C ARG A 103 16.70 -18.49 -0.12
#